data_AF-A0A954FPK3-F1
#
_entry.id   AF-A0A954FPK3-F1
#
_cell.length_a   1.000
_cell.length_b   1.000
_cell.length_c   1.000
_cell.angle_alpha   90.00
_cell.angle_beta   90.00
_cell.angle_gamma   90.00
#
_symmetry.space_group_name_H-M   'P 1'
#
loop_
_entity.id
_entity.type
_entity.pdbx_description
1 polymer ?
#
loop_
_entity_poly.entity_id
_entity_poly.type
_entity_poly.pdbx_seq_one_letter_code
_entity_poly.pdbx_strand_id
1 'polypeptide(L)'
;MPRLFKRLFAFLMLLGLCLGAAYLITGYAAGNHRLATWRLKHQRLAALTGPRIILVGGSNLHYGMDSELLQSTLQYDVVNMGIQGGLGLRFMLAEIASSIRSDDVVILLAEPALFSRIPLDGESTLYELVSKVPEAAQFLTARQLLAGYRFLGPTISENWNYVSLLVLMRLYGRPTILEETNVFGDYEGHRDRKSSLRPSQAEPPGDEMSPAALDLIEGFQNSVEQQGGRFLVGFAPLAESYANFPALRVLEDQVPPHLRLGKIINSVLPDSCFYDTPHHLLFEQRGPRTRQLIADLRAAGVQTRPRK
;
A
#
# COMPACT_ATOMS: atom_id res chain seq x y z
N MET A 1 -32.01 32.65 -24.74
CA MET A 1 -30.85 31.77 -24.99
C MET A 1 -29.63 32.13 -24.12
N PRO A 2 -29.02 33.33 -24.17
CA PRO A 2 -27.79 33.62 -23.41
C PRO A 2 -27.95 33.66 -21.88
N ARG A 3 -29.14 34.05 -21.39
CA ARG A 3 -29.45 34.06 -19.94
C ARG A 3 -29.54 32.65 -19.36
N LEU A 4 -30.08 31.68 -20.11
CA LEU A 4 -30.18 30.28 -19.67
C LEU A 4 -28.80 29.64 -19.59
N PHE A 5 -27.95 29.86 -20.61
CA PHE A 5 -26.57 29.37 -20.62
C PHE A 5 -25.76 29.90 -19.43
N LYS A 6 -25.84 31.21 -19.14
CA LYS A 6 -25.16 31.81 -17.98
C LYS A 6 -25.64 31.21 -16.65
N ARG A 7 -26.96 31.00 -16.50
CA ARG A 7 -27.54 30.39 -15.29
C ARG A 7 -27.12 28.93 -15.13
N LEU A 8 -27.15 28.15 -16.21
CA LEU A 8 -26.71 26.76 -16.20
C LEU A 8 -25.22 26.66 -15.85
N PHE A 9 -24.38 27.49 -16.48
CA PHE A 9 -22.96 27.57 -16.16
C PHE A 9 -22.71 27.92 -14.69
N ALA A 10 -23.38 28.96 -14.17
CA ALA A 10 -23.26 29.34 -12.76
C ALA A 10 -23.73 28.23 -11.81
N PHE A 11 -24.83 27.54 -12.15
CA PHE A 11 -25.33 26.40 -11.38
C PHE A 11 -24.32 25.24 -11.36
N LEU A 12 -23.77 24.86 -12.52
CA LEU A 12 -22.78 23.79 -12.62
C LEU A 12 -21.48 24.14 -11.88
N MET A 13 -21.05 25.40 -11.94
CA MET A 13 -19.90 25.85 -11.14
C MET A 13 -20.19 25.77 -9.64
N LEU A 14 -21.33 26.25 -9.18
CA LEU A 14 -21.72 26.18 -7.77
C LEU A 14 -21.82 24.73 -7.30
N LEU A 15 -22.45 23.85 -8.10
CA LEU A 15 -22.53 22.44 -7.82
C LEU A 15 -21.14 21.80 -7.71
N GLY A 16 -20.23 22.10 -8.65
CA GLY A 16 -18.84 21.64 -8.61
C GLY A 16 -18.10 22.10 -7.35
N LEU A 17 -18.27 23.37 -6.96
CA LEU A 17 -17.69 23.91 -5.72
C LEU A 17 -18.26 23.21 -4.48
N CYS A 18 -19.58 23.01 -4.42
CA CYS A 18 -20.22 22.30 -3.30
C CYS A 18 -19.75 20.86 -3.19
N LEU A 19 -19.64 20.13 -4.30
CA LEU A 19 -19.16 18.75 -4.29
C LEU A 19 -17.67 18.67 -3.94
N GLY A 20 -16.84 19.59 -4.46
CA GLY A 20 -15.43 19.68 -4.09
C GLY A 20 -15.23 20.00 -2.61
N ALA A 21 -16.02 20.94 -2.07
CA ALA A 21 -16.02 21.25 -0.65
C ALA A 21 -16.48 20.05 0.19
N ALA A 22 -17.56 19.38 -0.20
CA ALA A 22 -18.04 18.18 0.49
C ALA A 22 -16.99 17.07 0.50
N TYR A 23 -16.30 16.85 -0.62
CA TYR A 23 -15.21 15.87 -0.73
C TYR A 23 -14.07 16.15 0.26
N LEU A 24 -13.60 17.41 0.34
CA LEU A 24 -12.52 17.79 1.26
C LEU A 24 -12.97 17.81 2.72
N ILE A 25 -14.16 18.35 3.02
CA ILE A 25 -14.69 18.45 4.39
C ILE A 25 -14.93 17.06 4.98
N THR A 26 -15.59 16.18 4.22
CA THR A 26 -15.85 14.81 4.68
C THR A 26 -14.57 14.00 4.79
N GLY A 27 -13.62 14.20 3.87
CA GLY A 27 -12.30 13.56 3.94
C GLY A 27 -11.49 14.00 5.15
N TYR A 28 -11.46 15.30 5.45
CA TYR A 28 -10.84 15.82 6.66
C TYR A 28 -11.50 15.26 7.94
N ALA A 29 -12.83 15.22 7.98
CA ALA A 29 -13.58 14.66 9.10
C ALA A 29 -13.31 13.15 9.29
N ALA A 30 -13.11 12.41 8.20
CA ALA A 30 -12.71 11.02 8.19
C ALA A 30 -11.17 10.82 8.29
N GLY A 31 -10.43 11.85 8.69
CA GLY A 31 -8.97 11.86 8.65
C GLY A 31 -8.29 10.90 9.63
N ASN A 32 -8.97 10.41 10.67
CA ASN A 32 -8.42 9.43 11.60
C ASN A 32 -8.62 7.98 11.09
N HIS A 33 -8.13 7.71 9.88
CA HIS A 33 -8.38 6.49 9.09
C HIS A 33 -7.07 5.79 8.71
N ARG A 34 -7.12 4.50 8.36
CA ARG A 34 -5.97 3.73 7.83
C ARG A 34 -5.21 4.48 6.73
N LEU A 35 -5.91 5.00 5.73
CA LEU A 35 -5.34 5.79 4.63
C LEU A 35 -4.55 7.01 5.09
N ALA A 36 -4.88 7.61 6.25
CA ALA A 36 -4.14 8.75 6.78
C ALA A 36 -2.78 8.35 7.42
N THR A 37 -2.51 7.05 7.60
CA THR A 37 -1.17 6.55 7.96
C THR A 37 -0.13 6.92 6.90
N TRP A 38 -0.58 7.27 5.68
CA TRP A 38 0.22 7.92 4.65
C TRP A 38 1.06 9.07 5.20
N ARG A 39 0.49 9.95 6.03
CA ARG A 39 1.22 11.10 6.60
C ARG A 39 2.38 10.65 7.50
N LEU A 40 2.14 9.68 8.37
CA LEU A 40 3.17 9.11 9.26
C LEU A 40 4.30 8.47 8.44
N LYS A 41 3.94 7.70 7.41
CA LYS A 41 4.88 6.99 6.54
C LYS A 41 5.75 7.96 5.72
N HIS A 42 5.16 9.01 5.14
CA HIS A 42 5.90 10.06 4.42
C HIS A 42 6.75 10.93 5.34
N GLN A 43 6.25 11.27 6.54
CA GLN A 43 7.04 11.99 7.54
C GLN A 43 8.29 11.20 7.94
N ARG A 44 8.15 9.90 8.18
CA ARG A 44 9.30 9.03 8.44
C ARG A 44 10.25 8.96 7.25
N LEU A 45 9.73 8.74 6.03
CA LEU A 45 10.55 8.68 4.82
C LEU A 45 11.40 9.95 4.64
N ALA A 46 10.82 11.12 4.91
CA ALA A 46 11.49 12.41 4.82
C ALA A 46 12.51 12.66 5.95
N ALA A 47 12.21 12.22 7.18
CA ALA A 47 13.03 12.48 8.36
C ALA A 47 14.32 11.65 8.43
N LEU A 48 14.36 10.49 7.76
CA LEU A 48 15.51 9.59 7.78
C LEU A 48 16.63 10.11 6.86
N THR A 49 17.87 10.00 7.32
CA THR A 49 19.06 10.51 6.62
C THR A 49 20.07 9.42 6.25
N GLY A 50 19.98 8.23 6.86
CA GLY A 50 20.86 7.10 6.57
C GLY A 50 20.41 6.27 5.36
N PRO A 51 21.11 5.17 5.06
CA PRO A 51 20.67 4.16 4.10
C PRO A 51 19.35 3.54 4.55
N ARG A 52 18.36 3.47 3.64
CA ARG A 52 17.02 3.02 3.99
C ARG A 52 16.65 1.69 3.33
N ILE A 53 15.81 0.91 4.00
CA ILE A 53 14.97 -0.08 3.35
C ILE A 53 13.56 0.52 3.26
N ILE A 54 13.05 0.67 2.03
CA ILE A 54 11.73 1.23 1.76
C ILE A 54 10.84 0.09 1.28
N LEU A 55 9.88 -0.33 2.10
CA LEU A 55 8.93 -1.39 1.77
C LEU A 55 7.72 -0.78 1.07
N VAL A 56 7.38 -1.29 -0.11
CA VAL A 56 6.24 -0.84 -0.93
C VAL A 56 5.31 -2.01 -1.18
N GLY A 57 4.01 -1.79 -1.04
CA GLY A 57 3.04 -2.88 -1.21
C GLY A 57 1.65 -2.51 -0.71
N GLY A 58 0.80 -3.52 -0.65
CA GLY A 58 -0.59 -3.36 -0.26
C GLY A 58 -0.78 -3.35 1.25
N SER A 59 -1.95 -3.84 1.64
CA SER A 59 -2.33 -3.97 3.04
C SER A 59 -1.56 -5.09 3.75
N ASN A 60 -1.07 -6.09 3.00
CA ASN A 60 -0.17 -7.12 3.53
C ASN A 60 0.98 -6.57 4.36
N LEU A 61 1.59 -5.45 3.94
CA LEU A 61 2.68 -4.82 4.67
C LEU A 61 2.21 -4.08 5.91
N HIS A 62 1.06 -3.41 5.83
CA HIS A 62 0.51 -2.66 6.96
C HIS A 62 0.22 -3.58 8.15
N TYR A 63 -0.27 -4.80 7.91
CA TYR A 63 -0.59 -5.78 8.96
C TYR A 63 0.53 -6.80 9.21
N GLY A 64 1.40 -7.07 8.23
CA GLY A 64 2.24 -8.27 8.20
C GLY A 64 3.73 -8.09 8.48
N MET A 65 4.23 -6.88 8.69
CA MET A 65 5.67 -6.63 8.88
C MET A 65 6.07 -6.33 10.31
N ASP A 66 7.23 -6.81 10.73
CA ASP A 66 7.94 -6.37 11.93
C ASP A 66 9.12 -5.49 11.49
N SER A 67 8.85 -4.22 11.21
CA SER A 67 9.86 -3.30 10.66
C SER A 67 10.98 -3.00 11.66
N GLU A 68 10.70 -3.09 12.96
CA GLU A 68 11.72 -2.93 14.00
C GLU A 68 12.71 -4.09 13.99
N LEU A 69 12.23 -5.33 13.86
CA LEU A 69 13.09 -6.50 13.69
C LEU A 69 13.96 -6.40 12.43
N LEU A 70 13.39 -5.92 11.32
CA LEU A 70 14.13 -5.71 10.07
C LEU A 70 15.25 -4.67 10.26
N GLN A 71 14.92 -3.51 10.84
CA GLN A 71 15.85 -2.42 11.09
C GLN A 71 16.99 -2.84 12.03
N SER A 72 16.65 -3.48 13.16
CA SER A 72 17.63 -3.93 14.14
C SER A 72 18.54 -5.05 13.62
N THR A 73 18.07 -5.89 12.69
CA THR A 73 18.87 -6.99 12.16
C THR A 73 19.79 -6.57 11.01
N LEU A 74 19.30 -5.73 10.09
CA LEU A 74 20.08 -5.31 8.92
C LEU A 74 20.78 -3.95 9.11
N GLN A 75 20.43 -3.22 10.16
CA GLN A 75 21.01 -1.90 10.49
C GLN A 75 20.81 -0.87 9.36
N TYR A 76 19.66 -0.97 8.70
CA TYR A 76 19.11 0.05 7.78
C TYR A 76 17.98 0.79 8.48
N ASP A 77 17.79 2.05 8.16
CA ASP A 77 16.56 2.74 8.53
C ASP A 77 15.39 2.15 7.73
N VAL A 78 14.37 1.60 8.40
CA VAL A 78 13.25 0.94 7.69
C VAL A 78 12.05 1.87 7.61
N VAL A 79 11.42 1.97 6.44
CA VAL A 79 10.12 2.64 6.26
C VAL A 79 9.15 1.69 5.58
N ASN A 80 8.00 1.46 6.22
CA ASN A 80 6.93 0.68 5.63
C ASN A 80 5.91 1.61 4.96
N MET A 81 5.90 1.68 3.63
CA MET A 81 4.96 2.50 2.86
C MET A 81 3.64 1.78 2.57
N GLY A 82 3.49 0.50 2.92
CA GLY A 82 2.29 -0.25 2.60
C GLY A 82 1.06 0.20 3.38
N ILE A 83 -0.06 0.34 2.70
CA ILE A 83 -1.34 0.79 3.27
C ILE A 83 -2.49 -0.09 2.75
N GLN A 84 -2.72 -0.10 1.43
CA GLN A 84 -3.87 -0.78 0.83
C GLN A 84 -3.68 -0.98 -0.68
N GLY A 85 -4.01 -2.18 -1.19
CA GLY A 85 -3.89 -2.53 -2.62
C GLY A 85 -4.64 -1.59 -3.57
N GLY A 86 -5.86 -1.16 -3.21
CA GLY A 86 -6.70 -0.30 -4.06
C GLY A 86 -6.14 1.08 -4.41
N LEU A 87 -5.00 1.49 -3.83
CA LEU A 87 -4.26 2.68 -4.26
C LEU A 87 -3.70 2.54 -5.68
N GLY A 88 -3.45 1.31 -6.13
CA GLY A 88 -2.90 1.00 -7.44
C GLY A 88 -1.38 1.11 -7.49
N LEU A 89 -0.75 0.19 -8.23
CA LEU A 89 0.71 0.08 -8.33
C LEU A 89 1.36 1.38 -8.83
N ARG A 90 0.74 2.09 -9.78
CA ARG A 90 1.30 3.33 -10.32
C ARG A 90 1.47 4.39 -9.24
N PHE A 91 0.46 4.57 -8.39
CA PHE A 91 0.54 5.54 -7.29
C PHE A 91 1.59 5.13 -6.26
N MET A 92 1.59 3.86 -5.84
CA MET A 92 2.52 3.33 -4.84
C MET A 92 4.00 3.52 -5.24
N LEU A 93 4.32 3.40 -6.53
CA LEU A 93 5.66 3.64 -7.04
C LEU A 93 5.94 5.15 -7.20
N ALA A 94 4.98 5.92 -7.72
CA ALA A 94 5.13 7.35 -7.94
C ALA A 94 5.35 8.14 -6.64
N GLU A 95 4.69 7.76 -5.54
CA GLU A 95 4.77 8.51 -4.27
C GLU A 95 6.15 8.48 -3.61
N ILE A 96 6.98 7.48 -3.92
CA ILE A 96 8.34 7.40 -3.38
C ILE A 96 9.43 7.75 -4.39
N ALA A 97 9.12 7.82 -5.69
CA ALA A 97 10.11 7.88 -6.77
C ALA A 97 11.11 9.04 -6.62
N SER A 98 10.64 10.22 -6.21
CA SER A 98 11.48 11.42 -5.99
C SER A 98 12.19 11.45 -4.65
N SER A 99 11.83 10.54 -3.74
CA SER A 99 12.42 10.44 -2.40
C SER A 99 13.57 9.43 -2.33
N ILE A 100 13.81 8.68 -3.40
CA ILE A 100 14.90 7.70 -3.49
C ILE A 100 16.25 8.40 -3.45
N ARG A 101 17.21 7.77 -2.80
CA ARG A 101 18.58 8.25 -2.64
C ARG A 101 19.54 7.10 -2.90
N SER A 102 20.81 7.46 -3.07
CA SER A 102 21.88 6.48 -3.13
C SER A 102 21.86 5.61 -1.86
N ASP A 103 22.16 4.33 -2.03
CA ASP A 103 22.17 3.30 -0.97
C ASP A 103 20.80 2.85 -0.44
N ASP A 104 19.68 3.39 -0.93
CA ASP A 104 18.37 2.85 -0.60
C ASP A 104 18.17 1.46 -1.20
N VAL A 105 17.48 0.60 -0.46
CA VAL A 105 16.95 -0.68 -0.95
C VAL A 105 15.43 -0.59 -0.95
N VAL A 106 14.85 -0.47 -2.13
CA VAL A 106 13.40 -0.44 -2.33
C VAL A 106 12.91 -1.84 -2.60
N ILE A 107 11.91 -2.30 -1.84
CA ILE A 107 11.38 -3.66 -1.95
C ILE A 107 9.88 -3.59 -2.23
N LEU A 108 9.48 -4.01 -3.43
CA LEU A 108 8.07 -4.21 -3.77
C LEU A 108 7.63 -5.58 -3.25
N LEU A 109 6.74 -5.59 -2.26
CA LEU A 109 6.12 -6.77 -1.65
C LEU A 109 4.62 -6.72 -1.91
N ALA A 110 4.24 -6.75 -3.18
CA ALA A 110 2.85 -6.60 -3.62
C ALA A 110 2.06 -7.92 -3.52
N GLU A 111 0.78 -7.78 -3.19
CA GLU A 111 -0.23 -8.84 -3.27
C GLU A 111 -0.37 -9.29 -4.74
N PRO A 112 -0.51 -10.60 -5.06
CA PRO A 112 -0.60 -11.08 -6.45
C PRO A 112 -1.62 -10.33 -7.32
N ALA A 113 -2.76 -9.96 -6.74
CA ALA A 113 -3.81 -9.21 -7.43
C ALA A 113 -3.36 -7.83 -7.93
N LEU A 114 -2.33 -7.20 -7.35
CA LEU A 114 -1.79 -5.91 -7.82
C LEU A 114 -1.09 -5.98 -9.18
N PHE A 115 -0.67 -7.18 -9.59
CA PHE A 115 0.01 -7.37 -10.88
C PHE A 115 -0.96 -7.64 -12.04
N SER A 116 -2.17 -8.12 -11.75
CA SER A 116 -3.08 -8.65 -12.77
C SER A 116 -4.54 -8.18 -12.67
N ARG A 117 -5.08 -7.94 -11.46
CA ARG A 117 -6.52 -7.74 -11.25
C ARG A 117 -6.90 -6.35 -10.79
N ILE A 118 -6.12 -5.79 -9.87
CA ILE A 118 -6.35 -4.45 -9.36
C ILE A 118 -5.89 -3.45 -10.43
N PRO A 119 -6.71 -2.46 -10.80
CA PRO A 119 -6.30 -1.44 -11.74
C PRO A 119 -5.02 -0.74 -11.30
N LEU A 120 -4.02 -0.71 -12.19
CA LEU A 120 -2.72 -0.10 -11.92
C LEU A 120 -2.81 1.39 -11.54
N ASP A 121 -3.81 2.08 -12.09
CA ASP A 121 -4.07 3.51 -11.85
C ASP A 121 -4.84 3.76 -10.53
N GLY A 122 -5.22 2.71 -9.80
CA GLY A 122 -6.02 2.78 -8.58
C GLY A 122 -7.53 2.88 -8.82
N GLU A 123 -8.30 2.64 -7.77
CA GLU A 123 -9.78 2.71 -7.79
C GLU A 123 -10.29 3.72 -6.74
N SER A 124 -11.45 3.45 -6.11
CA SER A 124 -12.06 4.33 -5.11
C SER A 124 -11.11 4.67 -3.96
N THR A 125 -10.29 3.69 -3.53
CA THR A 125 -9.34 3.86 -2.44
C THR A 125 -8.33 4.99 -2.69
N LEU A 126 -7.88 5.18 -3.94
CA LEU A 126 -6.95 6.26 -4.28
C LEU A 126 -7.60 7.64 -4.04
N TYR A 127 -8.86 7.81 -4.44
CA TYR A 127 -9.58 9.06 -4.26
C TYR A 127 -10.09 9.23 -2.83
N GLU A 128 -10.34 8.15 -2.10
CA GLU A 128 -10.55 8.22 -0.66
C GLU A 128 -9.30 8.70 0.08
N LEU A 129 -8.10 8.28 -0.35
CA LEU A 129 -6.84 8.79 0.18
C LEU A 129 -6.71 10.29 -0.10
N VAL A 130 -6.87 10.72 -1.34
CA VAL A 130 -6.77 12.15 -1.72
C VAL A 130 -7.78 13.02 -0.97
N SER A 131 -8.98 12.51 -0.65
CA SER A 131 -9.95 13.27 0.16
C SER A 131 -9.45 13.53 1.59
N LYS A 132 -8.74 12.56 2.19
CA LYS A 132 -8.24 12.62 3.58
C LYS A 132 -6.87 13.28 3.66
N VAL A 133 -6.09 13.14 2.60
CA VAL A 133 -4.71 13.60 2.43
C VAL A 133 -4.57 14.25 1.05
N PRO A 134 -5.04 15.50 0.87
CA PRO A 134 -5.00 16.19 -0.42
C PRO A 134 -3.58 16.32 -1.00
N GLU A 135 -2.56 16.30 -0.15
CA GLU A 135 -1.16 16.33 -0.54
C GLU A 135 -0.76 15.12 -1.40
N ALA A 136 -1.45 13.98 -1.29
CA ALA A 136 -1.22 12.81 -2.13
C ALA A 136 -1.54 13.07 -3.61
N ALA A 137 -2.38 14.07 -3.92
CA ALA A 137 -2.74 14.44 -5.29
C ALA A 137 -1.53 14.80 -6.16
N GLN A 138 -0.42 15.25 -5.55
CA GLN A 138 0.80 15.62 -6.27
C GLN A 138 1.46 14.45 -7.01
N PHE A 139 1.17 13.21 -6.61
CA PHE A 139 1.71 11.99 -7.21
C PHE A 139 0.79 11.36 -8.26
N LEU A 140 -0.39 11.95 -8.50
CA LEU A 140 -1.33 11.45 -9.51
C LEU A 140 -0.94 11.96 -10.90
N THR A 141 -1.05 11.07 -11.89
CA THR A 141 -0.99 11.47 -13.30
C THR A 141 -2.21 12.30 -13.69
N ALA A 142 -2.12 13.05 -14.80
CA ALA A 142 -3.27 13.78 -15.35
C ALA A 142 -4.48 12.86 -15.64
N ARG A 143 -4.22 11.61 -16.04
CA ARG A 143 -5.26 10.59 -16.24
C ARG A 143 -5.96 10.22 -14.93
N GLN A 144 -5.21 9.99 -13.86
CA GLN A 144 -5.77 9.71 -12.54
C GLN A 144 -6.54 10.92 -12.00
N LEU A 145 -6.01 12.13 -12.11
CA LEU A 145 -6.73 13.35 -11.73
C LEU A 145 -8.07 13.48 -12.47
N LEU A 146 -8.07 13.24 -13.79
CA LEU A 146 -9.30 13.25 -14.58
C LEU A 146 -10.25 12.13 -14.17
N ALA A 147 -9.78 10.93 -13.87
CA ALA A 147 -10.65 9.82 -13.49
C ALA A 147 -11.35 10.04 -12.13
N GLY A 148 -10.84 10.94 -11.28
CA GLY A 148 -11.37 11.22 -9.95
C GLY A 148 -12.83 11.68 -9.89
N TYR A 149 -13.37 12.30 -10.96
CA TYR A 149 -14.78 12.71 -10.97
C TYR A 149 -15.74 11.51 -10.80
N ARG A 150 -15.33 10.32 -11.24
CA ARG A 150 -16.13 9.08 -11.15
C ARG A 150 -16.31 8.61 -9.71
N PHE A 151 -15.39 8.99 -8.83
CA PHE A 151 -15.33 8.52 -7.45
C PHE A 151 -15.79 9.58 -6.44
N LEU A 152 -16.10 10.80 -6.88
CA LEU A 152 -16.49 11.91 -6.01
C LEU A 152 -17.67 11.56 -5.08
N GLY A 153 -18.76 11.04 -5.63
CA GLY A 153 -19.94 10.61 -4.87
C GLY A 153 -19.66 9.44 -3.93
N PRO A 154 -19.12 8.31 -4.43
CA PRO A 154 -18.73 7.18 -3.58
C PRO A 154 -17.78 7.58 -2.43
N THR A 155 -16.76 8.38 -2.70
CA THR A 155 -15.81 8.84 -1.66
C THR A 155 -16.49 9.69 -0.59
N ILE A 156 -17.38 10.63 -0.96
CA ILE A 156 -18.14 11.42 0.02
C ILE A 156 -18.99 10.51 0.90
N SER A 157 -19.67 9.51 0.30
CA SER A 157 -20.49 8.55 1.02
C SER A 157 -19.66 7.69 1.99
N GLU A 158 -18.55 7.14 1.53
CA GLU A 158 -17.64 6.35 2.37
C GLU A 158 -17.05 7.17 3.52
N ASN A 159 -16.65 8.42 3.25
CA ASN A 159 -16.16 9.32 4.29
C ASN A 159 -17.23 9.58 5.36
N TRP A 160 -18.48 9.81 4.97
CA TRP A 160 -19.58 10.05 5.91
C TRP A 160 -19.90 8.80 6.76
N ASN A 161 -19.91 7.62 6.14
CA ASN A 161 -20.06 6.36 6.85
C ASN A 161 -18.93 6.17 7.87
N TYR A 162 -17.69 6.48 7.49
CA TYR A 162 -16.55 6.36 8.37
C TYR A 162 -16.56 7.37 9.52
N VAL A 163 -17.03 8.61 9.30
CA VAL A 163 -17.22 9.59 10.39
C VAL A 163 -18.15 9.03 11.47
N SER A 164 -19.23 8.35 11.07
CA SER A 164 -20.16 7.72 12.02
C SER A 164 -19.46 6.62 12.83
N LEU A 165 -18.59 5.84 12.19
CA LEU A 165 -17.74 4.85 12.87
C LEU A 165 -16.76 5.52 13.85
N LEU A 166 -16.12 6.62 13.46
CA LEU A 166 -15.20 7.36 14.34
C LEU A 166 -15.87 7.90 15.59
N VAL A 167 -17.11 8.41 15.46
CA VAL A 167 -17.91 8.81 16.63
C VAL A 167 -18.13 7.63 17.56
N LEU A 168 -18.51 6.47 17.02
CA LEU A 168 -18.73 5.25 17.80
C LEU A 168 -17.45 4.81 18.52
N MET A 169 -16.32 4.77 17.81
CA MET A 169 -15.02 4.39 18.37
C MET A 169 -14.63 5.31 19.52
N ARG A 170 -14.77 6.63 19.34
CA ARG A 170 -14.50 7.62 20.38
C ARG A 170 -15.40 7.44 21.62
N LEU A 171 -16.70 7.18 21.42
CA LEU A 171 -17.65 6.94 22.52
C LEU A 171 -17.29 5.69 23.33
N TYR A 172 -16.75 4.65 22.69
CA TYR A 172 -16.32 3.42 23.36
C TYR A 172 -14.83 3.43 23.76
N GLY A 173 -14.13 4.56 23.63
CA GLY A 173 -12.71 4.67 23.96
C GLY A 173 -11.82 3.70 23.17
N ARG A 174 -12.22 3.35 21.93
CA ARG A 174 -11.45 2.46 21.06
C ARG A 174 -10.50 3.29 20.18
N PRO A 175 -9.20 2.93 20.16
CA PRO A 175 -8.25 3.62 19.30
C PRO A 175 -8.52 3.32 17.83
N THR A 176 -8.10 4.23 16.95
CA THR A 176 -8.19 4.05 15.49
C THR A 176 -7.00 3.27 14.93
N ILE A 177 -7.13 2.81 13.68
CA ILE A 177 -6.01 2.20 12.96
C ILE A 177 -4.79 3.14 12.91
N LEU A 178 -5.02 4.45 12.70
CA LEU A 178 -3.95 5.43 12.67
C LEU A 178 -3.25 5.54 14.03
N GLU A 179 -4.01 5.56 15.13
CA GLU A 179 -3.47 5.65 16.50
C GLU A 179 -2.72 4.38 16.91
N GLU A 180 -3.11 3.23 16.37
CA GLU A 180 -2.46 1.93 16.61
C GLU A 180 -1.38 1.60 15.56
N THR A 181 -1.00 2.56 14.71
CA THR A 181 0.13 2.40 13.77
C THR A 181 1.41 2.93 14.41
N ASN A 182 2.44 2.09 14.49
CA ASN A 182 3.72 2.45 15.09
C ASN A 182 4.55 3.38 14.20
N VAL A 183 5.70 3.82 14.71
CA VAL A 183 6.55 4.81 14.03
C VAL A 183 7.02 4.34 12.64
N PHE A 184 7.15 3.04 12.41
CA PHE A 184 7.58 2.46 11.14
C PHE A 184 6.49 2.45 10.07
N GLY A 185 5.23 2.61 10.49
CA GLY A 185 4.05 2.45 9.65
C GLY A 185 3.38 1.08 9.78
N ASP A 186 3.80 0.23 10.72
CA ASP A 186 3.18 -1.08 10.96
C ASP A 186 1.99 -0.93 11.90
N TYR A 187 0.87 -1.58 11.59
CA TYR A 187 -0.31 -1.60 12.44
C TYR A 187 -0.20 -2.63 13.56
N GLU A 188 -0.53 -2.24 14.78
CA GLU A 188 -0.40 -3.07 15.98
C GLU A 188 -1.72 -3.43 16.67
N GLY A 189 -2.84 -2.83 16.26
CA GLY A 189 -4.14 -3.00 16.92
C GLY A 189 -4.78 -4.38 16.83
N HIS A 190 -4.13 -5.32 16.12
CA HIS A 190 -4.54 -6.71 16.02
C HIS A 190 -3.70 -7.68 16.87
N ARG A 191 -2.86 -7.18 17.79
CA ARG A 191 -1.93 -7.98 18.61
C ARG A 191 -2.57 -9.18 19.30
N ASP A 192 -3.74 -8.98 19.91
CA ASP A 192 -4.44 -10.01 20.68
C ASP A 192 -5.64 -10.60 19.93
N ARG A 193 -5.74 -10.35 18.62
CA ARG A 193 -6.85 -10.83 17.80
C ARG A 193 -6.58 -12.24 17.30
N LYS A 194 -7.63 -13.06 17.32
CA LYS A 194 -7.63 -14.38 16.69
C LYS A 194 -7.97 -14.25 15.21
N SER A 195 -7.66 -15.31 14.46
CA SER A 195 -8.07 -15.41 13.07
C SER A 195 -9.60 -15.33 12.95
N SER A 196 -10.05 -14.46 12.05
CA SER A 196 -11.39 -14.37 11.47
C SER A 196 -11.39 -14.68 9.97
N LEU A 197 -10.24 -15.10 9.41
CA LEU A 197 -10.15 -15.54 8.02
C LEU A 197 -11.12 -16.71 7.80
N ARG A 198 -11.91 -16.61 6.74
CA ARG A 198 -12.74 -17.73 6.29
C ARG A 198 -12.02 -18.39 5.12
N PRO A 199 -11.67 -19.68 5.20
CA PRO A 199 -11.09 -20.38 4.06
C PRO A 199 -12.00 -20.25 2.85
N SER A 200 -11.41 -19.99 1.69
CA SER A 200 -12.09 -19.94 0.40
C SER A 200 -11.41 -20.89 -0.55
N GLN A 201 -12.09 -21.35 -1.59
CA GLN A 201 -11.38 -21.91 -2.72
C GLN A 201 -10.71 -20.76 -3.47
N ALA A 202 -9.46 -20.98 -3.88
CA ALA A 202 -8.57 -20.09 -4.63
C ALA A 202 -9.27 -18.91 -5.31
N GLU A 203 -8.71 -17.71 -5.16
CA GLU A 203 -9.20 -16.57 -5.94
C GLU A 203 -9.26 -16.96 -7.43
N PRO A 204 -10.33 -16.57 -8.16
CA PRO A 204 -10.43 -16.92 -9.57
C PRO A 204 -9.18 -16.43 -10.31
N PRO A 205 -8.66 -17.19 -11.28
CA PRO A 205 -7.39 -16.90 -11.95
C PRO A 205 -7.23 -15.43 -12.37
N GLY A 206 -6.16 -14.79 -11.87
CA GLY A 206 -5.54 -13.61 -12.46
C GLY A 206 -4.13 -14.03 -12.85
N ASP A 207 -4.04 -14.84 -13.91
CA ASP A 207 -2.95 -15.80 -14.10
C ASP A 207 -1.63 -15.20 -14.58
N GLU A 208 -1.65 -13.95 -15.01
CA GLU A 208 -0.50 -13.29 -15.63
C GLU A 208 -0.39 -11.84 -15.18
N MET A 209 0.84 -11.40 -14.89
CA MET A 209 1.20 -10.00 -14.77
C MET A 209 0.85 -9.29 -16.09
N SER A 210 0.08 -8.21 -16.00
CA SER A 210 -0.23 -7.43 -17.19
C SER A 210 1.04 -6.79 -17.76
N PRO A 211 1.18 -6.65 -19.09
CA PRO A 211 2.34 -5.98 -19.68
C PRO A 211 2.58 -4.57 -19.11
N ALA A 212 1.49 -3.83 -18.86
CA ALA A 212 1.57 -2.50 -18.26
C ALA A 212 2.09 -2.51 -16.80
N ALA A 213 1.90 -3.60 -16.05
CA ALA A 213 2.49 -3.76 -14.73
C ALA A 213 3.99 -4.02 -14.83
N LEU A 214 4.42 -4.85 -15.79
CA LEU A 214 5.83 -5.10 -16.05
C LEU A 214 6.55 -3.82 -16.49
N ASP A 215 5.98 -3.07 -17.43
CA ASP A 215 6.53 -1.77 -17.87
C ASP A 215 6.67 -0.78 -16.71
N LEU A 216 5.72 -0.77 -15.77
CA LEU A 216 5.78 0.06 -14.56
C LEU A 216 6.93 -0.35 -13.65
N ILE A 217 7.11 -1.65 -13.44
CA ILE A 217 8.15 -2.22 -12.58
C ILE A 217 9.53 -1.95 -13.18
N GLU A 218 9.73 -2.18 -14.48
CA GLU A 218 10.99 -1.93 -15.17
C GLU A 218 11.31 -0.43 -15.27
N GLY A 219 10.30 0.40 -15.58
CA GLY A 219 10.46 1.86 -15.58
C GLY A 219 10.86 2.40 -14.21
N PHE A 220 10.26 1.86 -13.15
CA PHE A 220 10.60 2.23 -11.78
C PHE A 220 11.98 1.71 -11.37
N GLN A 221 12.35 0.48 -11.74
CA GLN A 221 13.71 -0.05 -11.54
C GLN A 221 14.74 0.93 -12.08
N ASN A 222 14.60 1.36 -13.34
CA ASN A 222 15.52 2.30 -13.97
C ASN A 222 15.62 3.61 -13.18
N SER A 223 14.50 4.13 -12.67
CA SER A 223 14.49 5.36 -11.87
C SER A 223 15.20 5.20 -10.51
N VAL A 224 15.05 4.04 -9.86
CA VAL A 224 15.73 3.73 -8.59
C VAL A 224 17.24 3.60 -8.81
N GLU A 225 17.65 2.87 -9.84
CA GLU A 225 19.07 2.62 -10.16
C GLU A 225 19.79 3.90 -10.59
N GLN A 226 19.13 4.77 -11.37
CA GLN A 226 19.67 6.09 -11.73
C GLN A 226 19.97 6.98 -10.52
N GLN A 227 19.24 6.79 -9.42
CA GLN A 227 19.45 7.50 -8.15
C GLN A 227 20.48 6.80 -7.25
N GLY A 228 21.09 5.70 -7.71
CA GLY A 228 22.06 4.91 -6.96
C GLY A 228 21.42 4.04 -5.88
N GLY A 229 20.10 3.83 -5.94
CA GLY A 229 19.38 2.87 -5.11
C GLY A 229 19.35 1.49 -5.76
N ARG A 230 18.80 0.52 -5.03
CA ARG A 230 18.57 -0.84 -5.49
C ARG A 230 17.09 -1.18 -5.40
N PHE A 231 16.53 -1.76 -6.46
CA PHE A 231 15.14 -2.21 -6.47
C PHE A 231 15.06 -3.74 -6.47
N LEU A 232 14.18 -4.29 -5.65
CA LEU A 232 13.91 -5.73 -5.53
C LEU A 232 12.40 -5.98 -5.48
N VAL A 233 11.98 -7.12 -6.00
CA VAL A 233 10.58 -7.56 -6.04
C VAL A 233 10.46 -8.88 -5.29
N GLY A 234 9.75 -8.87 -4.17
CA GLY A 234 9.39 -10.06 -3.42
C GLY A 234 7.87 -10.28 -3.38
N PHE A 235 7.45 -11.26 -2.61
CA PHE A 235 6.06 -11.72 -2.63
C PHE A 235 5.35 -11.51 -1.29
N ALA A 236 4.12 -10.97 -1.35
CA ALA A 236 3.26 -10.85 -0.18
C ALA A 236 2.90 -12.24 0.39
N PRO A 237 2.69 -12.35 1.72
CA PRO A 237 2.12 -13.56 2.29
C PRO A 237 0.73 -13.84 1.70
N LEU A 238 0.44 -15.12 1.47
CA LEU A 238 -0.84 -15.60 0.93
C LEU A 238 -1.31 -16.84 1.69
N ALA A 239 -2.58 -16.87 2.08
CA ALA A 239 -3.21 -18.04 2.70
C ALA A 239 -3.29 -19.22 1.73
N GLU A 240 -2.95 -20.43 2.20
CA GLU A 240 -2.88 -21.64 1.40
C GLU A 240 -4.20 -21.95 0.67
N SER A 241 -5.35 -21.78 1.32
CA SER A 241 -6.65 -22.03 0.68
C SER A 241 -6.93 -21.11 -0.52
N TYR A 242 -6.29 -19.93 -0.54
CA TYR A 242 -6.40 -18.95 -1.61
C TYR A 242 -5.35 -19.13 -2.71
N ALA A 243 -4.37 -20.02 -2.53
CA ALA A 243 -3.25 -20.18 -3.44
C ALA A 243 -3.62 -20.99 -4.71
N ASN A 244 -3.49 -20.34 -5.86
CA ASN A 244 -3.46 -21.02 -7.17
C ASN A 244 -2.00 -21.23 -7.59
N PHE A 245 -1.40 -22.36 -7.22
CA PHE A 245 0.04 -22.61 -7.44
C PHE A 245 0.49 -22.48 -8.91
N PRO A 246 -0.24 -22.97 -9.92
CA PRO A 246 0.07 -22.70 -11.33
C PRO A 246 0.17 -21.20 -11.63
N ALA A 247 -0.84 -20.41 -11.26
CA ALA A 247 -0.85 -18.96 -11.49
C ALA A 247 0.30 -18.25 -10.76
N LEU A 248 0.58 -18.64 -9.51
CA LEU A 248 1.68 -18.08 -8.74
C LEU A 248 3.03 -18.34 -9.41
N ARG A 249 3.25 -19.52 -10.00
CA ARG A 249 4.49 -19.83 -10.74
C ARG A 249 4.63 -18.97 -11.99
N VAL A 250 3.53 -18.78 -12.75
CA VAL A 250 3.54 -17.90 -13.93
C VAL A 250 3.90 -16.47 -13.52
N LEU A 251 3.30 -15.96 -12.45
CA LEU A 251 3.61 -14.64 -11.90
C LEU A 251 5.10 -14.54 -11.48
N GLU A 252 5.62 -15.55 -10.78
CA GLU A 252 7.02 -15.60 -10.37
C GLU A 252 7.99 -15.60 -11.56
N ASP A 253 7.67 -16.35 -12.61
CA ASP A 253 8.51 -16.45 -13.81
C ASP A 253 8.55 -15.15 -14.62
N GLN A 254 7.48 -14.35 -14.54
CA GLN A 254 7.42 -13.02 -15.16
C GLN A 254 8.20 -11.94 -14.40
N VAL A 255 8.54 -12.16 -13.13
CA VAL A 255 9.43 -11.25 -12.39
C VAL A 255 10.88 -11.48 -12.85
N PRO A 256 11.58 -10.45 -13.38
CA PRO A 256 12.95 -10.60 -13.85
C PRO A 256 13.87 -11.22 -12.77
N PRO A 257 14.66 -12.25 -13.08
CA PRO A 257 15.45 -12.98 -12.09
C PRO A 257 16.41 -12.11 -11.25
N HIS A 258 16.94 -11.02 -11.82
CA HIS A 258 17.84 -10.10 -11.11
C HIS A 258 17.13 -9.21 -10.08
N LEU A 259 15.81 -9.04 -10.20
CA LEU A 259 14.99 -8.29 -9.24
C LEU A 259 14.38 -9.19 -8.16
N ARG A 260 14.25 -10.49 -8.44
CA ARG A 260 13.45 -11.41 -7.64
C ARG A 260 14.06 -11.66 -6.27
N LEU A 261 13.21 -11.57 -5.24
CA LEU A 261 13.56 -11.82 -3.86
C LEU A 261 12.77 -12.99 -3.29
N GLY A 262 13.49 -14.08 -3.00
CA GLY A 262 12.90 -15.34 -2.55
C GLY A 262 12.14 -16.07 -3.65
N LYS A 263 11.29 -17.03 -3.25
CA LYS A 263 10.37 -17.73 -4.15
C LYS A 263 8.93 -17.48 -3.71
N ILE A 264 8.00 -17.35 -4.65
CA ILE A 264 6.59 -17.08 -4.33
C ILE A 264 5.98 -18.18 -3.46
N ILE A 265 6.41 -19.43 -3.65
CA ILE A 265 5.92 -20.56 -2.87
C ILE A 265 6.25 -20.43 -1.38
N ASN A 266 7.35 -19.74 -1.04
CA ASN A 266 7.75 -19.51 0.35
C ASN A 266 6.91 -18.43 1.03
N SER A 267 6.07 -17.69 0.28
CA SER A 267 5.13 -16.73 0.84
C SER A 267 3.73 -17.32 1.04
N VAL A 268 3.48 -18.56 0.60
CA VAL A 268 2.24 -19.29 0.88
C VAL A 268 2.35 -19.93 2.27
N LEU A 269 1.41 -19.60 3.15
CA LEU A 269 1.41 -20.03 4.56
C LEU A 269 0.06 -20.68 4.91
N PRO A 270 0.02 -21.56 5.93
CA PRO A 270 -1.25 -22.11 6.42
C PRO A 270 -2.26 -21.00 6.75
N ASP A 271 -3.54 -21.24 6.47
CA ASP A 271 -4.62 -20.29 6.78
C ASP A 271 -4.63 -19.81 8.23
N SER A 272 -4.17 -20.67 9.16
CA SER A 272 -4.03 -20.36 10.59
C SER A 272 -3.05 -19.23 10.88
N CYS A 273 -2.21 -18.83 9.92
CA CYS A 273 -1.29 -17.71 10.06
C CYS A 273 -1.94 -16.34 9.80
N PHE A 274 -3.19 -16.30 9.32
CA PHE A 274 -3.84 -15.08 8.83
C PHE A 274 -4.92 -14.57 9.78
N TYR A 275 -5.04 -13.24 9.85
CA TYR A 275 -5.98 -12.52 10.68
C TYR A 275 -7.37 -12.49 10.07
N ASP A 276 -7.65 -11.65 9.07
CA ASP A 276 -9.00 -11.41 8.55
C ASP A 276 -9.11 -11.52 7.02
N THR A 277 -8.01 -11.30 6.31
CA THR A 277 -7.88 -11.45 4.85
C THR A 277 -6.77 -12.45 4.51
N PRO A 278 -6.72 -13.00 3.28
CA PRO A 278 -5.67 -13.93 2.88
C PRO A 278 -4.27 -13.31 2.78
N HIS A 279 -4.11 -12.03 3.13
CA HIS A 279 -2.83 -11.32 3.09
C HIS A 279 -2.44 -10.69 4.43
N HIS A 280 -3.36 -10.58 5.39
CA HIS A 280 -3.10 -9.97 6.69
C HIS A 280 -2.67 -11.06 7.66
N LEU A 281 -1.40 -11.05 8.05
CA LEU A 281 -0.89 -12.00 9.02
C LEU A 281 -1.48 -11.72 10.41
N LEU A 282 -1.60 -12.78 11.22
CA LEU A 282 -1.70 -12.62 12.66
C LEU A 282 -0.45 -11.93 13.19
N PHE A 283 -0.60 -11.18 14.27
CA PHE A 283 0.47 -10.36 14.82
C PHE A 283 1.72 -11.18 15.14
N GLU A 284 1.56 -12.37 15.74
CA GLU A 284 2.66 -13.29 16.07
C GLU A 284 3.40 -13.83 14.84
N GLN A 285 2.78 -13.81 13.66
CA GLN A 285 3.37 -14.31 12.40
C GLN A 285 4.20 -13.24 11.66
N ARG A 286 4.13 -11.98 12.08
CA ARG A 286 4.94 -10.87 11.54
C ARG A 286 6.45 -11.11 11.70
N GLY A 287 6.86 -11.59 12.88
CA GLY A 287 8.26 -11.89 13.20
C GLY A 287 8.86 -13.00 12.31
N PRO A 288 8.26 -14.20 12.25
CA PRO A 288 8.67 -15.26 11.32
C PRO A 288 8.74 -14.78 9.86
N ARG A 289 7.71 -14.08 9.37
CA ARG A 289 7.69 -13.54 8.00
C ARG A 289 8.83 -12.56 7.74
N THR A 290 9.14 -11.72 8.72
CA THR A 290 10.24 -10.75 8.63
C THR A 290 11.61 -11.44 8.64
N ARG A 291 11.79 -12.50 9.43
CA ARG A 291 13.03 -13.31 9.40
C ARG A 291 13.24 -13.97 8.04
N GLN A 292 12.19 -14.45 7.41
CA GLN A 292 12.25 -14.95 6.03
C GLN A 292 12.70 -13.85 5.06
N LEU A 293 12.10 -12.65 5.14
CA LEU A 293 12.50 -11.49 4.33
C LEU A 293 13.98 -11.12 4.52
N ILE A 294 14.47 -11.14 5.76
CA ILE A 294 15.88 -10.89 6.09
C ILE A 294 16.80 -11.91 5.42
N ALA A 295 16.43 -13.20 5.46
CA ALA A 295 17.20 -14.26 4.83
C ALA A 295 17.25 -14.08 3.30
N ASP A 296 16.12 -13.77 2.69
CA ASP A 296 16.03 -13.52 1.25
C ASP A 296 16.85 -12.28 0.82
N LEU A 297 16.83 -11.22 1.64
CA LEU A 297 17.64 -10.01 1.42
C LEU A 297 19.14 -10.30 1.49
N ARG A 298 19.57 -11.09 2.47
CA ARG A 298 20.98 -11.53 2.59
C ARG A 298 21.40 -12.39 1.40
N ALA A 299 20.54 -13.30 0.96
CA ALA A 299 20.79 -14.13 -0.22
C ALA A 299 20.89 -13.27 -1.50
N ALA A 300 20.12 -12.18 -1.58
CA ALA A 300 20.25 -11.18 -2.63
C ALA A 300 21.48 -10.26 -2.46
N GLY A 301 22.32 -10.44 -1.44
CA GLY A 301 23.52 -9.62 -1.22
C GLY A 301 23.28 -8.29 -0.51
N VAL A 302 22.10 -8.08 0.10
CA VAL A 302 21.87 -6.96 1.03
C VAL A 302 22.52 -7.33 2.37
N GLN A 303 23.70 -6.75 2.63
CA GLN A 303 24.48 -7.02 3.83
C GLN A 303 24.07 -6.10 4.98
N THR A 304 24.28 -6.55 6.22
CA THR A 304 24.12 -5.70 7.41
C THR A 304 25.11 -4.54 7.34
N ARG A 305 24.66 -3.30 7.54
CA ARG A 305 25.55 -2.13 7.59
C ARG A 305 26.05 -1.90 9.03
N PRO A 306 27.35 -1.73 9.28
CA PRO A 306 27.80 -1.30 10.60
C PRO A 306 27.22 0.09 10.89
N ARG A 307 26.61 0.29 12.06
CA ARG A 307 26.26 1.64 12.52
C ARG A 307 27.56 2.44 12.67
N LYS A 308 27.64 3.56 11.95
CA LYS A 308 28.68 4.57 12.17
C LYS A 308 28.43 5.30 13.48
#